data_AF-A0AAC9EYI5-F1
#
_entry.id   AF-A0AAC9EYI5-F1
#
_cell.length_a   1.000
_cell.length_b   1.000
_cell.length_c   1.000
_cell.angle_alpha   90.00
_cell.angle_beta   90.00
_cell.angle_gamma   90.00
#
_symmetry.space_group_name_H-M   'P 1'
#
loop_
_entity.id
_entity.type
_entity.pdbx_description
1 polymer ?
#
loop_
_entity_poly.entity_id
_entity_poly.type
_entity_poly.pdbx_seq_one_letter_code
_entity_poly.pdbx_strand_id
1 'polypeptide(L)' 'MTMAGLMRDRPASVPVLLRRGMACPGCAMAPFMTVREAAEAHGMDVDALLDAVSPLGGALGGTGR' A
#
# COMPACT_ATOMS: atom_id res chain seq x y z
N MET A 1 6.45 -8.16 -3.08
CA MET A 1 6.26 -8.06 -1.62
C MET A 1 4.79 -8.26 -1.30
N THR A 2 4.44 -9.00 -0.25
CA THR A 2 3.04 -9.15 0.21
C THR A 2 2.59 -7.94 1.01
N MET A 3 1.28 -7.68 1.07
CA MET A 3 0.73 -6.62 1.92
C MET A 3 1.11 -6.83 3.39
N ALA A 4 1.09 -8.08 3.86
CA ALA A 4 1.55 -8.43 5.21
C ALA A 4 3.06 -8.21 5.43
N GLY A 5 3.90 -8.42 4.40
CA GLY A 5 5.31 -8.05 4.44
C GLY A 5 5.49 -6.55 4.56
N LEU A 6 4.81 -5.78 3.72
CA LEU A 6 4.85 -4.31 3.77
C LEU A 6 4.42 -3.76 5.14
N MET A 7 3.36 -4.32 5.74
CA MET A 7 2.91 -3.91 7.08
C MET A 7 3.90 -4.28 8.20
N ARG A 8 4.65 -5.38 8.04
CA ARG A 8 5.73 -5.76 8.97
C ARG A 8 6.95 -4.85 8.83
N ASP A 9 7.38 -4.58 7.61
CA ASP A 9 8.51 -3.70 7.31
C ASP A 9 8.18 -2.22 7.62
N ARG A 10 6.92 -1.82 7.43
CA ARG A 10 6.44 -0.44 7.62
C ARG A 10 5.10 -0.42 8.38
N PRO A 11 5.12 -0.63 9.71
CA PRO A 11 3.90 -0.60 10.52
C PRO A 11 3.18 0.76 10.48
N ALA A 12 3.89 1.85 10.17
CA ALA A 12 3.31 3.19 10.00
C ALA A 12 2.39 3.33 8.76
N SER A 13 2.49 2.42 7.79
CA SER A 13 1.59 2.37 6.62
C SER A 13 0.21 1.80 6.97
N VAL A 14 0.12 0.95 8.01
CA VAL A 14 -1.11 0.28 8.47
C VAL A 14 -2.26 1.28 8.71
N PRO A 15 -2.12 2.36 9.50
CA PRO A 15 -3.21 3.32 9.70
C PRO A 15 -3.61 4.06 8.42
N VAL A 16 -2.70 4.22 7.44
CA VAL A 16 -3.02 4.85 6.14
C VAL A 16 -3.81 3.88 5.26
N LEU A 17 -3.38 2.61 5.18
CA LEU A 17 -4.07 1.52 4.49
C LEU A 17 -5.49 1.32 5.02
N LEU A 18 -5.66 1.32 6.34
CA LEU A 18 -6.95 1.20 7.02
C LEU A 18 -7.88 2.38 6.68
N ARG A 19 -7.38 3.61 6.74
CA ARG A 19 -8.17 4.82 6.39
C ARG A 19 -8.59 4.86 4.92
N ARG A 20 -7.77 4.29 4.03
CA ARG A 20 -8.05 4.22 2.59
C ARG A 20 -8.89 3.00 2.19
N GLY A 21 -9.22 2.10 3.13
CA GLY A 21 -9.93 0.85 2.83
C GLY A 21 -9.10 -0.17 2.03
N MET A 22 -7.79 0.06 1.91
CA MET A 22 -6.85 -0.80 1.17
C MET A 22 -6.30 -1.95 2.04
N ALA A 23 -6.56 -1.91 3.34
CA ALA A 23 -6.43 -3.05 4.23
C ALA A 23 -7.69 -3.16 5.08
N CYS A 24 -8.26 -4.35 5.17
CA CYS A 24 -9.32 -4.66 6.12
C CYS A 24 -8.70 -5.53 7.24
N PRO A 25 -8.72 -5.09 8.50
CA PRO A 25 -8.04 -5.77 9.60
C PRO A 25 -8.64 -7.17 9.90
N GLY A 26 -9.80 -7.48 9.33
CA GLY A 26 -10.46 -8.78 9.41
C GLY A 26 -10.48 -9.59 8.11
N CYS A 27 -9.87 -9.13 7.01
CA CYS A 27 -9.91 -9.86 5.75
C CYS A 27 -8.81 -10.93 5.71
N ALA A 28 -9.23 -12.20 5.79
CA ALA A 28 -8.35 -13.38 5.73
C ALA A 28 -7.51 -13.49 4.43
N MET A 29 -7.79 -12.64 3.42
CA MET A 29 -7.06 -12.54 2.15
C MET A 29 -5.87 -11.57 2.18
N ALA A 30 -5.77 -10.69 3.20
CA ALA A 30 -4.69 -9.71 3.32
C ALA A 30 -3.24 -10.28 3.33
N PRO A 31 -2.96 -11.51 3.85
CA PRO A 31 -1.61 -12.06 3.79
C PRO A 31 -1.23 -12.65 2.43
N PHE A 32 -2.19 -12.98 1.58
CA PHE A 32 -1.95 -13.57 0.25
C PHE A 32 -1.90 -12.52 -0.85
N MET A 33 -2.56 -11.38 -0.66
CA MET A 33 -2.54 -10.27 -1.61
C MET A 33 -1.14 -9.62 -1.66
N THR A 34 -0.59 -9.52 -2.86
CA THR A 34 0.63 -8.76 -3.11
C THR A 34 0.33 -7.27 -3.26
N VAL A 35 1.33 -6.43 -2.97
CA VAL A 35 1.24 -4.98 -3.21
C VAL A 35 0.89 -4.68 -4.67
N ARG A 36 1.40 -5.50 -5.60
CA ARG A 36 1.06 -5.42 -7.03
C ARG A 36 -0.40 -5.71 -7.32
N GLU A 37 -0.95 -6.80 -6.81
CA GLU A 37 -2.36 -7.13 -7.01
C GLU A 37 -3.29 -6.07 -6.40
N ALA A 38 -2.91 -5.50 -5.25
CA ALA A 38 -3.63 -4.36 -4.68
C ALA A 38 -3.56 -3.13 -5.60
N ALA A 39 -2.38 -2.82 -6.14
CA ALA A 39 -2.19 -1.70 -7.06
C ALA A 39 -3.01 -1.89 -8.35
N GLU A 40 -2.99 -3.10 -8.94
CA GLU A 40 -3.77 -3.44 -10.13
C GLU A 40 -5.29 -3.39 -9.86
N ALA A 41 -5.75 -3.88 -8.71
CA ALA A 41 -7.17 -3.79 -8.33
C ALA A 41 -7.65 -2.33 -8.16
N HIS A 42 -6.74 -1.41 -7.83
CA HIS A 42 -6.99 0.02 -7.72
C HIS A 42 -6.59 0.81 -8.99
N GLY A 43 -6.14 0.14 -10.05
CA GLY A 43 -5.74 0.78 -11.32
C GLY A 43 -4.58 1.76 -11.18
N MET A 44 -3.65 1.52 -10.26
CA MET A 44 -2.50 2.38 -9.98
C MET A 44 -1.19 1.61 -9.99
N ASP A 45 -0.09 2.35 -10.13
CA ASP A 45 1.24 1.78 -10.09
C ASP A 45 1.62 1.36 -8.66
N VAL A 46 2.49 0.34 -8.54
CA VAL A 46 3.00 -0.14 -7.26
C VAL A 46 3.73 0.96 -6.50
N ASP A 47 4.54 1.77 -7.19
CA ASP A 47 5.26 2.89 -6.60
C ASP A 47 4.29 3.98 -6.13
N ALA A 48 3.22 4.24 -6.89
CA ALA A 48 2.17 5.18 -6.50
C ALA A 48 1.41 4.71 -5.24
N LEU A 49 1.11 3.42 -5.14
CA LEU A 49 0.50 2.82 -3.95
C LEU A 49 1.43 2.91 -2.74
N LEU A 50 2.73 2.62 -2.92
CA LEU A 50 3.74 2.69 -1.86
C LEU A 50 3.96 4.12 -1.37
N ASP A 51 3.98 5.11 -2.26
CA ASP A 51 4.05 6.53 -1.88
C ASP A 51 2.78 6.95 -1.13
N ALA A 52 1.60 6.52 -1.60
CA ALA A 52 0.31 6.83 -0.98
C ALA A 52 0.12 6.22 0.42
N VAL A 53 0.75 5.08 0.71
CA VAL A 53 0.72 4.44 2.04
C VAL A 53 1.93 4.80 2.91
N SER A 54 2.90 5.51 2.36
CA SER A 54 4.06 5.96 3.11
C SER A 54 3.64 7.05 4.12
N PRO A 55 4.03 6.94 5.40
CA PRO A 55 3.69 7.93 6.42
C PRO A 55 4.32 9.32 6.16
N LEU A 56 5.32 9.38 5.29
CA LEU A 56 6.04 10.60 4.92
C LEU A 56 5.29 11.49 3.92
N GLY A 57 4.13 11.04 3.40
CA GLY A 57 3.18 11.90 2.68
C GLY A 57 3.81 12.86 1.67
N GLY A 58 4.30 12.32 0.56
CA GLY A 58 4.66 13.10 -0.63
C GLY A 58 6.14 13.43 -0.73
N ALA A 59 6.92 12.59 -1.42
CA ALA A 59 8.19 13.04 -2.00
C ALA A 59 8.76 12.14 -3.13
N LEU A 60 8.03 11.16 -3.67
CA LEU A 60 8.51 10.41 -4.85
C LEU A 60 7.60 10.55 -6.08
N GLY A 61 6.67 11.51 -6.06
CA GLY A 61 5.97 12.02 -7.24
C GLY A 61 6.85 12.94 -8.09
N GLY A 62 8.00 12.43 -8.55
CA GLY A 62 8.85 13.08 -9.55
C GLY A 62 8.62 12.47 -10.92
N THR A 63 7.40 12.55 -11.44
CA THR A 63 7.14 12.30 -12.86
C THR A 63 7.77 13.43 -13.66
N GLY A 64 9.02 13.24 -14.06
CA GLY A 64 9.71 14.09 -15.02
C GLY A 64 8.93 14.13 -16.33
N ARG A 65 8.32 15.29 -16.59
CA ARG A 65 8.01 15.80 -17.91
C ARG A 65 8.78 17.11 -18.08
#